data_AF-A0A7R9BJ84-F1
#
_entry.id   AF-A0A7R9BJ84-F1
#
_cell.length_a   1.000
_cell.length_b   1.000
_cell.length_c   1.000
_cell.angle_alpha   90.00
_cell.angle_beta   90.00
_cell.angle_gamma   90.00
#
_symmetry.space_group_name_H-M   'P 1'
#
loop_
_entity.id
_entity.type
_entity.pdbx_description
1 polymer ?
#
loop_
_entity_poly.entity_id
_entity_poly.type
_entity_poly.pdbx_seq_one_letter_code
_entity_poly.pdbx_strand_id
1 'polypeptide(L)'
;MCRDVSCFCSSSAKITELITWTMLEGGRVLDLCSELSILPLALQITKIAGNLLSRTLLGGRSERNEFLLLHAFAAKNFVVPDKHSGEKKVIYFSRKDRKLIHDDDEDDGVAQKGKKRKPAYKGGLVLEPKKGLHDNYILLMDFKSLYPSIIQEYNICFTTVEKTPQAARGKTIEDEEEEWLPPVPEQGSKPGILPSEIRKLVETRQAVKKMLKEPNLSAELKQQYDVRQKAIKLMANSMYGCLGFSHSRFYAPVLARLITGESIHFLSSGITEMLHLTAVEWQKP
;
A
#
# COMPACT_ATOMS: atom_id res chain seq x y z
N MET A 1 -36.48 -1.29 -24.30
CA MET A 1 -36.42 -1.58 -22.84
C MET A 1 -36.89 -0.34 -22.09
N CYS A 2 -37.96 -0.44 -21.28
CA CYS A 2 -38.35 0.67 -20.40
C CYS A 2 -37.20 0.93 -19.43
N ARG A 3 -36.72 2.17 -19.39
CA ARG A 3 -35.62 2.59 -18.52
C ARG A 3 -36.11 3.20 -17.20
N ASP A 4 -37.42 3.41 -17.07
CA ASP A 4 -38.02 4.06 -15.91
C ASP A 4 -38.79 3.03 -15.06
N VAL A 5 -38.57 3.08 -13.74
CA VAL A 5 -39.20 2.20 -12.74
C VAL A 5 -40.72 2.33 -12.80
N SER A 6 -41.23 3.54 -13.12
CA SER A 6 -42.66 3.83 -13.30
C SER A 6 -43.35 2.89 -14.30
N CYS A 7 -42.64 2.45 -15.35
CA CYS A 7 -43.16 1.51 -16.34
C CYS A 7 -43.48 0.12 -15.75
N PHE A 8 -42.73 -0.32 -14.75
CA PHE A 8 -42.87 -1.66 -14.18
C PHE A 8 -44.08 -1.76 -13.24
N CYS A 9 -44.57 -0.63 -12.72
CA CYS A 9 -45.79 -0.56 -11.90
C CYS A 9 -47.10 -0.67 -12.71
N SER A 10 -47.02 -0.75 -14.04
CA SER A 10 -48.22 -0.79 -14.92
C SER A 10 -48.97 -2.13 -14.91
N SER A 11 -48.34 -3.22 -14.47
CA SER A 11 -48.96 -4.55 -14.41
C SER A 11 -48.28 -5.44 -13.37
N SER A 12 -49.06 -6.30 -12.70
CA SER A 12 -48.54 -7.28 -11.74
C SER A 12 -47.43 -8.16 -12.32
N ALA A 13 -47.49 -8.50 -13.61
CA ALA A 13 -46.46 -9.31 -14.27
C ALA A 13 -45.10 -8.57 -14.34
N LYS A 14 -45.12 -7.27 -14.66
CA LYS A 14 -43.91 -6.45 -14.73
C LYS A 14 -43.32 -6.16 -13.35
N ILE A 15 -44.15 -6.03 -12.32
CA ILE A 15 -43.67 -5.92 -10.93
C ILE A 15 -42.94 -7.21 -10.52
N THR A 16 -43.50 -8.38 -10.85
CA THR A 16 -42.86 -9.67 -10.56
C THR A 16 -41.54 -9.83 -11.32
N GLU A 17 -41.49 -9.35 -12.56
CA GLU A 17 -40.26 -9.29 -13.36
C GLU A 17 -39.21 -8.42 -12.65
N LEU A 18 -39.57 -7.21 -12.23
CA LEU A 18 -38.66 -6.30 -11.50
C LEU A 18 -38.14 -6.93 -10.19
N ILE A 19 -39.00 -7.60 -9.41
CA ILE A 19 -38.59 -8.33 -8.22
C ILE A 19 -37.57 -9.42 -8.60
N THR A 20 -37.82 -10.16 -9.67
CA THR A 20 -36.89 -11.21 -10.14
C THR A 20 -35.53 -10.62 -10.55
N TRP A 21 -35.52 -9.49 -11.27
CA TRP A 21 -34.29 -8.79 -11.65
C TRP A 21 -33.50 -8.33 -10.42
N THR A 22 -34.16 -7.69 -9.44
CA THR A 22 -33.49 -7.23 -8.21
C THR A 22 -32.96 -8.39 -7.35
N MET A 23 -33.69 -9.52 -7.27
CA MET A 23 -33.20 -10.74 -6.62
C MET A 23 -32.00 -11.33 -7.36
N LEU A 24 -32.03 -11.34 -8.68
CA LEU A 24 -30.91 -11.81 -9.51
C LEU A 24 -29.68 -10.92 -9.29
N GLU A 25 -29.84 -9.60 -9.28
CA GLU A 25 -28.75 -8.66 -8.99
C GLU A 25 -28.15 -8.92 -7.60
N GLY A 26 -28.99 -9.09 -6.57
CA GLY A 26 -28.54 -9.45 -5.22
C GLY A 26 -27.76 -10.77 -5.21
N GLY A 27 -28.23 -11.78 -5.95
CA GLY A 27 -27.52 -13.05 -6.15
C GLY A 27 -26.16 -12.87 -6.83
N ARG A 28 -26.08 -12.03 -7.88
CA ARG A 28 -24.82 -11.75 -8.59
C ARG A 28 -23.80 -11.02 -7.73
N VAL A 29 -24.24 -10.13 -6.86
CA VAL A 29 -23.35 -9.47 -5.88
C VAL A 29 -22.75 -10.51 -4.93
N LEU A 30 -23.55 -11.46 -4.44
CA LEU A 30 -23.07 -12.54 -3.57
C LEU A 30 -22.12 -13.49 -4.30
N ASP A 31 -22.44 -13.86 -5.55
CA ASP A 31 -21.56 -14.68 -6.41
C ASP A 31 -20.19 -14.01 -6.56
N LEU A 32 -20.17 -12.70 -6.86
CA LEU A 32 -18.93 -11.93 -7.01
C LEU A 32 -18.14 -11.86 -5.70
N CYS A 33 -18.81 -11.65 -4.56
CA CYS A 33 -18.17 -11.65 -3.25
C CYS A 33 -17.50 -13.00 -2.94
N SER A 34 -18.13 -14.11 -3.32
CA SER A 34 -17.62 -15.46 -3.14
C SER A 34 -16.41 -15.74 -4.06
N GLU A 35 -16.55 -15.45 -5.34
CA GLU A 35 -15.51 -15.69 -6.36
C GLU A 35 -14.22 -14.91 -6.05
N LEU A 36 -14.36 -13.66 -5.63
CA LEU A 36 -13.22 -12.83 -5.22
C LEU A 36 -12.69 -13.16 -3.82
N SER A 37 -13.37 -14.05 -3.09
CA SER A 37 -13.05 -14.41 -1.71
C SER A 37 -12.90 -13.18 -0.81
N ILE A 38 -13.83 -12.20 -0.95
CA ILE A 38 -13.73 -10.90 -0.28
C ILE A 38 -13.68 -11.07 1.25
N LEU A 39 -14.61 -11.83 1.81
CA LEU A 39 -14.71 -12.02 3.28
C LEU A 39 -13.50 -12.79 3.84
N PRO A 40 -13.08 -13.95 3.27
CA PRO A 40 -11.87 -14.63 3.70
C PRO A 40 -10.62 -13.73 3.63
N LEU A 41 -10.46 -12.98 2.53
CA LEU A 41 -9.30 -12.11 2.34
C LEU A 41 -9.30 -10.95 3.35
N ALA A 42 -10.43 -10.28 3.52
CA ALA A 42 -10.59 -9.21 4.49
C ALA A 42 -10.28 -9.70 5.90
N LEU A 43 -10.78 -10.87 6.29
CA LEU A 43 -10.50 -11.47 7.60
C LEU A 43 -9.01 -11.74 7.80
N GLN A 44 -8.31 -12.29 6.80
CA GLN A 44 -6.87 -12.53 6.90
C GLN A 44 -6.08 -11.22 7.01
N ILE A 45 -6.44 -10.20 6.22
CA ILE A 45 -5.83 -8.87 6.30
C ILE A 45 -6.04 -8.27 7.69
N THR A 46 -7.27 -8.32 8.22
CA THR A 46 -7.60 -7.81 9.55
C THR A 46 -6.84 -8.53 10.66
N LYS A 47 -6.70 -9.85 10.57
CA LYS A 47 -5.90 -10.63 11.53
C LYS A 47 -4.41 -10.24 11.52
N ILE A 48 -3.86 -9.90 10.35
CA ILE A 48 -2.47 -9.47 10.21
C ILE A 48 -2.30 -8.04 10.73
N ALA A 49 -3.17 -7.12 10.31
CA ALA A 49 -3.10 -5.71 10.67
C ALA A 49 -3.47 -5.45 12.14
N GLY A 50 -4.36 -6.26 12.72
CA GLY A 50 -4.89 -6.05 14.07
C GLY A 50 -5.88 -4.88 14.16
N ASN A 51 -6.56 -4.53 13.08
CA ASN A 51 -7.58 -3.48 13.02
C ASN A 51 -9.01 -4.07 13.08
N LEU A 52 -10.03 -3.25 12.84
CA LEU A 52 -11.44 -3.70 12.78
C LEU A 52 -11.78 -4.26 11.38
N LEU A 53 -12.54 -5.37 11.34
CA LEU A 53 -12.95 -6.00 10.07
C LEU A 53 -13.81 -5.06 9.22
N SER A 54 -14.72 -4.31 9.84
CA SER A 54 -15.55 -3.31 9.14
C SER A 54 -14.70 -2.26 8.44
N ARG A 55 -13.64 -1.76 9.09
CA ARG A 55 -12.68 -0.81 8.49
C ARG A 55 -11.91 -1.42 7.33
N THR A 56 -11.48 -2.67 7.45
CA THR A 56 -10.84 -3.39 6.33
C THR A 56 -11.78 -3.56 5.13
N LEU A 57 -13.07 -3.81 5.37
CA LEU A 57 -14.07 -3.95 4.30
C LEU A 57 -14.37 -2.61 3.61
N LEU A 58 -14.41 -1.50 4.37
CA LEU A 58 -14.63 -0.16 3.82
C LEU A 58 -13.47 0.31 2.93
N GLY A 59 -12.21 -0.01 3.29
CA GLY A 59 -11.08 0.36 2.45
C GLY A 59 -9.82 0.69 3.24
N GLY A 60 -9.06 1.68 2.81
CA GLY A 60 -7.96 2.26 3.58
C GLY A 60 -6.75 1.36 3.79
N ARG A 61 -5.80 1.34 2.84
CA ARG A 61 -4.51 0.65 3.02
C ARG A 61 -3.67 1.28 4.13
N SER A 62 -3.76 2.60 4.29
CA SER A 62 -3.00 3.33 5.32
C SER A 62 -3.43 2.95 6.73
N GLU A 63 -4.74 2.85 6.98
CA GLU A 63 -5.26 2.49 8.31
C GLU A 63 -4.78 1.10 8.74
N ARG A 64 -4.77 0.12 7.84
CA ARG A 64 -4.30 -1.25 8.13
C ARG A 64 -2.84 -1.27 8.59
N ASN A 65 -1.98 -0.53 7.90
CA ASN A 65 -0.56 -0.44 8.27
C ASN A 65 -0.35 0.43 9.53
N GLU A 66 -1.19 1.45 9.75
CA GLU A 66 -1.19 2.21 11.00
C GLU A 66 -1.39 1.28 12.18
N PHE A 67 -2.46 0.46 12.19
CA PHE A 67 -2.72 -0.48 13.28
C PHE A 67 -1.58 -1.50 13.45
N LEU A 68 -1.05 -2.05 12.36
CA LEU A 68 0.09 -2.97 12.40
C LEU A 68 1.29 -2.34 13.11
N LEU A 69 1.63 -1.10 12.77
CA LEU A 69 2.73 -0.38 13.40
C LEU A 69 2.40 0.00 14.85
N LEU A 70 1.18 0.43 15.16
CA LEU A 70 0.76 0.72 16.54
C LEU A 70 0.98 -0.49 17.44
N HIS A 71 0.54 -1.68 17.02
CA HIS A 71 0.77 -2.92 17.76
C HIS A 71 2.25 -3.22 17.93
N ALA A 72 3.05 -3.07 16.87
CA ALA A 72 4.48 -3.35 16.89
C ALA A 72 5.29 -2.40 17.79
N PHE A 73 4.97 -1.10 17.77
CA PHE A 73 5.60 -0.09 18.61
C PHE A 73 5.16 -0.22 20.07
N ALA A 74 3.87 -0.44 20.33
CA ALA A 74 3.34 -0.65 21.67
C ALA A 74 3.96 -1.90 22.33
N ALA A 75 4.09 -3.01 21.59
CA ALA A 75 4.71 -4.23 22.09
C ALA A 75 6.20 -4.06 22.46
N LYS A 76 6.87 -3.02 21.94
CA LYS A 76 8.26 -2.68 22.24
C LYS A 76 8.40 -1.49 23.20
N ASN A 77 7.30 -1.07 23.86
CA ASN A 77 7.25 0.06 24.79
C ASN A 77 7.67 1.41 24.18
N PHE A 78 7.37 1.64 22.91
CA PHE A 78 7.56 2.95 22.27
C PHE A 78 6.32 3.82 22.44
N VAL A 79 6.55 5.12 22.62
CA VAL A 79 5.51 6.13 22.43
C VAL A 79 5.24 6.28 20.94
N VAL A 80 3.98 6.19 20.55
CA VAL A 80 3.54 6.31 19.16
C VAL A 80 3.11 7.75 18.86
N PRO A 81 3.23 8.23 17.61
CA PRO A 81 2.73 9.55 17.23
C PRO A 81 1.25 9.67 17.57
N ASP A 82 0.77 10.85 17.95
CA ASP A 82 -0.67 11.06 18.11
C ASP A 82 -1.38 10.98 16.75
N LYS A 83 -2.67 10.64 16.78
CA LYS A 83 -3.47 10.69 15.56
C LYS A 83 -3.62 12.16 15.20
N HIS A 84 -3.11 12.54 14.03
CA HIS A 84 -3.38 13.84 13.44
C HIS A 84 -4.89 13.91 13.17
N SER A 85 -5.67 14.42 14.13
CA SER A 85 -6.92 15.05 13.75
C SER A 85 -6.45 16.26 12.96
N GLY A 86 -6.58 16.23 11.63
CA GLY A 86 -6.40 17.46 10.85
C GLY A 86 -7.12 18.55 11.61
N GLU A 87 -6.43 19.66 11.90
CA GLU A 87 -6.97 20.76 12.70
C GLU A 87 -8.44 20.89 12.34
N LYS A 88 -9.32 20.46 13.26
CA LYS A 88 -10.73 20.77 13.11
C LYS A 88 -10.71 22.28 13.23
N LYS A 89 -10.74 22.99 12.10
CA LYS A 89 -11.03 24.42 12.09
C LYS A 89 -12.33 24.53 12.87
N VAL A 90 -12.20 24.96 14.13
CA VAL A 90 -13.33 25.22 15.01
C VAL A 90 -14.16 26.25 14.26
N ILE A 91 -15.31 25.80 13.75
CA ILE A 91 -16.26 26.68 13.08
C ILE A 91 -16.78 27.61 14.17
N TYR A 92 -16.22 28.82 14.25
CA TYR A 92 -16.91 29.90 14.92
C TYR A 92 -18.19 30.14 14.14
N PHE A 93 -19.33 29.85 14.78
CA PHE A 93 -20.65 30.22 14.27
C PHE A 93 -20.71 31.75 14.13
N SER A 94 -20.39 32.28 12.94
CA SER A 94 -20.78 33.63 12.57
C SER A 94 -22.18 33.59 11.97
N ARG A 95 -23.09 34.35 12.56
CA ARG A 95 -24.54 34.30 12.38
C ARG A 95 -25.04 34.92 11.06
N LYS A 96 -24.21 34.96 10.02
CA LYS A 96 -24.54 35.64 8.76
C LYS A 96 -23.91 34.89 7.59
N ASP A 97 -24.75 34.04 6.99
CA ASP A 97 -24.72 33.52 5.62
C ASP A 97 -24.90 32.00 5.57
N ARG A 98 -26.12 31.60 5.19
CA ARG A 98 -26.50 30.22 4.87
C ARG A 98 -25.81 29.81 3.56
N LYS A 99 -24.64 29.18 3.66
CA LYS A 99 -24.15 28.24 2.65
C LYS A 99 -23.60 27.01 3.36
N LEU A 100 -24.33 25.90 3.21
CA LEU A 100 -23.84 24.56 3.55
C LEU A 100 -22.75 24.22 2.53
N ILE A 101 -21.49 24.20 2.99
CA ILE A 101 -20.42 23.48 2.30
C ILE A 101 -20.15 22.26 3.19
N HIS A 102 -20.71 21.11 2.77
CA HIS A 102 -20.27 19.81 3.25
C HIS A 102 -19.07 19.45 2.37
N ASP A 103 -17.86 19.56 2.91
CA ASP A 103 -16.70 18.85 2.36
C ASP A 103 -16.54 17.58 3.20
N ASP A 104 -17.18 16.51 2.74
CA ASP A 104 -16.86 15.17 3.17
C ASP A 104 -15.54 14.78 2.47
N ASP A 105 -14.41 15.09 3.10
CA ASP A 105 -13.10 14.50 2.76
C ASP A 105 -13.04 13.05 3.30
N GLU A 106 -13.99 12.22 2.85
CA GLU A 106 -13.81 10.77 2.79
C GLU A 106 -13.29 10.46 1.38
N ASP A 107 -12.05 9.98 1.31
CA ASP A 107 -11.43 9.40 0.10
C ASP A 107 -12.12 8.06 -0.25
N ASP A 108 -13.41 8.16 -0.58
CA ASP A 108 -14.23 7.11 -1.15
C ASP A 108 -14.27 7.33 -2.66
N GLY A 109 -13.41 6.61 -3.38
CA GLY A 109 -13.70 5.96 -4.66
C GLY A 109 -14.36 6.72 -5.82
N VAL A 110 -14.60 8.02 -5.74
CA VAL A 110 -15.24 8.80 -6.80
C VAL A 110 -14.26 9.86 -7.25
N ALA A 111 -13.87 9.74 -8.51
CA ALA A 111 -12.95 10.64 -9.19
C ALA A 111 -13.49 12.08 -9.23
N GLN A 112 -13.31 12.82 -8.14
CA GLN A 112 -13.29 14.27 -8.22
C GLN A 112 -11.95 14.68 -8.85
N LYS A 113 -12.03 15.37 -9.98
CA LYS A 113 -10.91 15.95 -10.72
C LYS A 113 -10.23 17.06 -9.90
N GLY A 114 -9.56 16.68 -8.81
CA GLY A 114 -8.59 17.52 -8.12
C GLY A 114 -7.25 17.46 -8.86
N LYS A 115 -6.63 18.63 -9.08
CA LYS A 115 -5.24 18.74 -9.57
C LYS A 115 -4.37 17.66 -8.93
N LYS A 116 -3.81 16.74 -9.74
CA LYS A 116 -2.82 15.76 -9.28
C LYS A 116 -1.74 16.53 -8.50
N ARG A 117 -1.71 16.33 -7.17
CA ARG A 117 -0.66 16.89 -6.32
C ARG A 117 0.69 16.41 -6.89
N LYS A 118 1.64 17.32 -7.06
CA LYS A 118 2.99 16.97 -7.52
C LYS A 118 3.57 15.92 -6.55
N PRO A 119 4.34 14.93 -7.06
CA PRO A 119 4.95 13.93 -6.19
C PRO A 119 5.87 14.63 -5.20
N ALA A 120 5.71 14.34 -3.90
CA ALA A 120 6.51 14.92 -2.84
C ALA A 120 7.98 14.45 -2.85
N TYR A 121 8.29 13.43 -3.66
CA TYR A 121 9.64 12.91 -3.83
C TYR A 121 9.78 12.10 -5.13
N LYS A 122 11.04 11.89 -5.57
CA LYS A 122 11.38 11.09 -6.75
C LYS A 122 10.91 9.64 -6.57
N GLY A 123 10.12 9.15 -7.52
CA GLY A 123 9.64 7.76 -7.55
C GLY A 123 10.67 6.78 -8.12
N GLY A 124 10.22 5.57 -8.46
CA GLY A 124 11.10 4.52 -9.01
C GLY A 124 11.72 4.87 -10.36
N LEU A 125 12.80 4.17 -10.71
CA LEU A 125 13.47 4.27 -12.00
C LEU A 125 12.64 3.56 -13.09
N VAL A 126 12.44 4.25 -14.22
CA VAL A 126 11.86 3.68 -15.43
C VAL A 126 12.91 3.80 -16.53
N LEU A 127 13.29 2.68 -17.13
CA LEU A 127 14.17 2.67 -18.29
C LEU A 127 13.37 2.99 -19.55
N GLU A 128 13.97 3.72 -20.47
CA GLU A 128 13.36 3.96 -21.78
C GLU A 128 13.27 2.64 -22.57
N PRO A 129 12.07 2.23 -23.01
CA PRO A 129 11.89 0.94 -23.67
C PRO A 129 12.44 0.98 -25.11
N LYS A 130 13.14 -0.08 -25.52
CA LYS A 130 13.49 -0.32 -26.94
C LYS A 130 12.25 -0.76 -27.71
N LYS A 131 11.62 0.21 -28.39
CA LYS A 131 10.41 -0.01 -29.20
C LYS A 131 10.72 -0.86 -30.42
N GLY A 132 9.89 -1.85 -30.70
CA GLY A 132 10.03 -2.72 -31.87
C GLY A 132 9.38 -4.07 -31.64
N LEU A 133 9.23 -4.84 -32.72
CA LEU A 133 8.96 -6.27 -32.64
C LEU A 133 10.28 -6.99 -32.37
N HIS A 134 10.28 -7.92 -31.42
CA HIS A 134 11.47 -8.70 -31.07
C HIS A 134 11.27 -10.14 -31.55
N ASP A 135 12.09 -10.58 -32.49
CA ASP A 135 12.02 -11.95 -33.05
C ASP A 135 12.76 -12.98 -32.17
N ASN A 136 13.61 -12.51 -31.26
CA ASN A 136 14.37 -13.34 -30.31
C ASN A 136 13.66 -13.47 -28.96
N TYR A 137 14.03 -14.49 -28.18
CA TYR A 137 13.50 -14.67 -26.82
C TYR A 137 13.79 -13.46 -25.92
N ILE A 138 12.76 -12.98 -25.23
CA ILE A 138 12.85 -11.92 -24.22
C ILE A 138 12.91 -12.58 -22.84
N LEU A 139 13.99 -12.33 -22.09
CA LEU A 139 14.08 -12.72 -20.69
C LEU A 139 13.61 -11.57 -19.79
N LEU A 140 12.53 -11.79 -19.05
CA LEU A 140 12.03 -10.85 -18.05
C LEU A 140 12.48 -11.28 -16.65
N MET A 141 13.23 -10.42 -15.97
CA MET A 141 13.67 -10.62 -14.58
C MET A 141 12.99 -9.58 -13.69
N ASP A 142 12.48 -10.02 -12.54
CA ASP A 142 11.80 -9.16 -11.56
C ASP A 142 12.25 -9.50 -10.14
N PHE A 143 12.34 -8.48 -9.29
CA PHE A 143 12.69 -8.62 -7.89
C PHE A 143 11.46 -8.94 -7.06
N LYS A 144 11.55 -10.00 -6.26
CA LYS A 144 10.47 -10.39 -5.34
C LYS A 144 10.38 -9.38 -4.20
N SER A 145 9.45 -8.43 -4.32
CA SER A 145 9.14 -7.44 -3.27
C SER A 145 10.33 -6.51 -2.96
N LEU A 146 10.76 -5.75 -3.98
CA LEU A 146 11.93 -4.87 -3.92
C LEU A 146 11.98 -3.99 -2.65
N TYR A 147 10.98 -3.14 -2.39
CA TYR A 147 11.01 -2.23 -1.23
C TYR A 147 11.03 -2.95 0.12
N PRO A 148 10.18 -3.98 0.40
CA PRO A 148 10.34 -4.80 1.59
C PRO A 148 11.74 -5.38 1.79
N SER A 149 12.42 -5.78 0.71
CA SER A 149 13.79 -6.31 0.77
C SER A 149 14.81 -5.20 1.09
N ILE A 150 14.73 -4.05 0.42
CA ILE A 150 15.58 -2.88 0.68
C ILE A 150 15.46 -2.42 2.15
N ILE A 151 14.25 -2.37 2.69
CA ILE A 151 14.00 -2.01 4.09
C ILE A 151 14.73 -2.96 5.05
N GLN A 152 14.71 -4.27 4.75
CA GLN A 152 15.35 -5.29 5.59
C GLN A 152 16.87 -5.31 5.45
N GLU A 153 17.38 -5.22 4.22
CA GLU A 153 18.81 -5.27 3.90
C GLU A 153 19.56 -4.12 4.55
N TYR A 154 19.00 -2.92 4.42
CA TYR A 154 19.61 -1.68 4.90
C TYR A 154 19.10 -1.24 6.28
N ASN A 155 18.36 -2.11 6.98
CA ASN A 155 17.81 -1.86 8.31
C ASN A 155 17.08 -0.50 8.43
N ILE A 156 16.32 -0.09 7.41
CA ILE A 156 15.68 1.24 7.35
C ILE A 156 14.47 1.28 8.29
N CYS A 157 14.51 2.12 9.32
CA CYS A 157 13.46 2.24 10.32
C CYS A 157 13.44 3.63 10.95
N PHE A 158 12.30 3.99 11.54
CA PHE A 158 12.14 5.16 12.41
C PHE A 158 13.15 5.22 13.58
N THR A 159 13.70 4.08 13.97
CA THR A 159 14.60 3.91 15.12
C THR A 159 16.07 3.79 14.75
N THR A 160 16.39 3.66 13.45
CA THR A 160 17.75 3.37 12.97
C THR A 160 18.29 4.47 12.07
N VAL A 161 17.40 5.21 11.39
CA VAL A 161 17.77 6.35 10.54
C VAL A 161 17.56 7.65 11.30
N GLU A 162 18.59 8.47 11.37
CA GLU A 162 18.51 9.80 11.98
C GLU A 162 17.70 10.76 11.10
N LYS A 163 16.77 11.50 11.72
CA LYS A 163 15.85 12.41 11.01
C LYS A 163 16.42 13.82 10.77
N THR A 164 17.50 14.18 11.46
CA THR A 164 18.01 15.55 11.47
C THR A 164 19.54 15.50 11.34
N PRO A 165 20.15 16.34 10.49
CA PRO A 165 21.60 16.49 10.46
C PRO A 165 22.10 16.86 11.87
N GLN A 166 23.17 16.23 12.36
CA GLN A 166 23.78 16.58 13.65
C GLN A 166 24.14 18.07 13.75
N ALA A 167 24.34 18.74 12.61
CA ALA A 167 24.60 20.18 12.48
C ALA A 167 23.37 21.10 12.69
N ALA A 168 22.14 20.55 12.75
CA ALA A 168 20.89 21.33 12.78
C ALA A 168 20.11 21.26 14.11
N ARG A 169 20.73 20.79 15.21
CA ARG A 169 20.20 21.01 16.57
C ARG A 169 20.24 22.50 16.90
N GLY A 170 19.27 23.28 16.44
CA GLY A 170 19.08 24.69 16.81
C GLY A 170 18.85 25.70 15.69
N LYS A 171 18.55 25.28 14.44
CA LYS A 171 18.14 26.22 13.38
C LYS A 171 16.77 25.81 12.81
N THR A 172 15.89 26.80 12.65
CA THR A 172 14.64 26.70 11.90
C THR A 172 15.00 26.52 10.43
N ILE A 173 14.74 25.33 9.90
CA ILE A 173 15.03 24.97 8.51
C ILE A 173 13.74 25.16 7.73
N GLU A 174 13.62 26.32 7.10
CA GLU A 174 12.76 26.51 5.94
C GLU A 174 13.74 26.65 4.77
N ASP A 175 13.60 25.79 3.76
CA ASP A 175 14.26 25.84 2.42
C ASP A 175 15.43 24.87 2.10
N GLU A 176 16.00 24.09 3.03
CA GLU A 176 17.08 23.11 2.71
C GLU A 176 16.68 21.61 2.78
N GLU A 177 15.41 21.28 3.06
CA GLU A 177 14.98 19.89 3.31
C GLU A 177 14.81 19.00 2.06
N GLU A 178 14.88 19.57 0.84
CA GLU A 178 14.47 18.82 -0.37
C GLU A 178 15.53 17.84 -0.89
N GLU A 179 16.82 18.01 -0.57
CA GLU A 179 17.89 17.22 -1.19
C GLU A 179 18.70 16.34 -0.22
N TRP A 180 18.68 16.61 1.08
CA TRP A 180 19.43 15.80 2.03
C TRP A 180 18.78 14.42 2.26
N LEU A 181 19.58 13.36 2.11
CA LEU A 181 19.25 11.99 2.47
C LEU A 181 20.18 11.52 3.59
N PRO A 182 19.64 10.97 4.69
CA PRO A 182 20.48 10.39 5.74
C PRO A 182 21.24 9.18 5.21
N PRO A 183 22.45 8.92 5.71
CA PRO A 183 23.18 7.72 5.37
C PRO A 183 22.43 6.47 5.84
N VAL A 184 22.67 5.37 5.15
CA VAL A 184 22.15 4.07 5.55
C VAL A 184 22.76 3.67 6.91
N PRO A 185 21.99 3.10 7.85
CA PRO A 185 22.51 2.64 9.13
C PRO A 185 23.66 1.64 8.99
N GLU A 186 24.59 1.64 9.95
CA GLU A 186 25.70 0.70 9.98
C GLU A 186 25.24 -0.77 10.03
N GLN A 187 25.93 -1.61 9.24
CA GLN A 187 25.70 -3.04 9.19
C GLN A 187 26.07 -3.68 10.53
N GLY A 188 25.17 -4.49 11.08
CA GLY A 188 25.33 -5.14 12.40
C GLY A 188 24.59 -4.44 13.55
N SER A 189 23.97 -3.28 13.31
CA SER A 189 23.04 -2.66 14.24
C SER A 189 21.82 -3.55 14.53
N LYS A 190 21.21 -3.40 15.71
CA LYS A 190 20.00 -4.15 16.08
C LYS A 190 18.88 -3.86 15.07
N PRO A 191 18.16 -4.87 14.56
CA PRO A 191 17.11 -4.65 13.58
C PRO A 191 16.00 -3.75 14.15
N GLY A 192 15.67 -2.71 13.40
CA GLY A 192 14.60 -1.78 13.73
C GLY A 192 13.23 -2.46 13.76
N ILE A 193 12.22 -1.74 14.27
CA ILE A 193 10.84 -2.24 14.36
C ILE A 193 10.28 -2.54 12.98
N LEU A 194 10.36 -1.57 12.07
CA LEU A 194 9.86 -1.71 10.71
C LEU A 194 10.45 -2.94 9.99
N PRO A 195 11.78 -3.10 9.84
CA PRO A 195 12.36 -4.27 9.17
C PRO A 195 12.06 -5.59 9.88
N SER A 196 11.94 -5.58 11.22
CA SER A 196 11.51 -6.77 11.97
C SER A 196 10.10 -7.20 11.61
N GLU A 197 9.13 -6.28 11.52
CA GLU A 197 7.76 -6.60 11.14
C GLU A 197 7.65 -7.02 9.68
N ILE A 198 8.41 -6.39 8.77
CA ILE A 198 8.49 -6.83 7.37
C ILE A 198 9.01 -8.27 7.30
N ARG A 199 10.09 -8.57 8.04
CA ARG A 199 10.70 -9.91 8.07
C ARG A 199 9.71 -10.97 8.53
N LYS A 200 8.97 -10.72 9.63
CA LYS A 200 7.90 -11.61 10.11
C LYS A 200 6.86 -11.88 9.02
N LEU A 201 6.41 -10.86 8.29
CA LEU A 201 5.46 -11.03 7.19
C LEU A 201 6.06 -11.86 6.06
N VAL A 202 7.30 -11.59 5.64
CA VAL A 202 7.96 -12.31 4.55
C VAL A 202 8.18 -13.78 4.92
N GLU A 203 8.69 -14.07 6.10
CA GLU A 203 8.90 -15.44 6.60
C GLU A 203 7.59 -16.20 6.76
N THR A 204 6.56 -15.57 7.34
CA THR A 204 5.23 -16.17 7.46
C THR A 204 4.66 -16.50 6.08
N ARG A 205 4.85 -15.61 5.10
CA ARG A 205 4.43 -15.86 3.72
C ARG A 205 5.18 -17.03 3.09
N GLN A 206 6.49 -17.13 3.31
CA GLN A 206 7.29 -18.24 2.81
C GLN A 206 6.82 -19.57 3.41
N ALA A 207 6.53 -19.61 4.72
CA ALA A 207 5.97 -20.78 5.39
C ALA A 207 4.61 -21.19 4.79
N VAL A 208 3.68 -20.24 4.61
CA VAL A 208 2.37 -20.51 3.98
C VAL A 208 2.54 -20.99 2.53
N LYS A 209 3.49 -20.41 1.77
CA LYS A 209 3.79 -20.87 0.41
C LYS A 209 4.41 -22.27 0.38
N LYS A 210 5.11 -22.69 1.43
CA LYS A 210 5.61 -24.07 1.56
C LYS A 210 4.45 -25.02 1.80
N MET A 211 3.54 -24.69 2.71
CA MET A 211 2.32 -25.47 2.96
C MET A 211 1.45 -25.60 1.71
N LEU A 212 1.36 -24.54 0.88
CA LEU A 212 0.63 -24.56 -0.39
C LEU A 212 1.21 -25.55 -1.42
N LYS A 213 2.46 -25.97 -1.26
CA LYS A 213 3.14 -26.92 -2.15
C LYS A 213 3.12 -28.36 -1.62
N GLU A 214 2.60 -28.60 -0.43
CA GLU A 214 2.53 -29.94 0.13
C GLU A 214 1.63 -30.85 -0.73
N PRO A 215 2.01 -32.12 -0.94
CA PRO A 215 1.16 -33.06 -1.65
C PRO A 215 -0.11 -33.35 -0.82
N ASN A 216 -1.22 -33.68 -1.50
CA ASN A 216 -2.50 -34.07 -0.89
C ASN A 216 -3.30 -32.97 -0.15
N LEU A 217 -3.16 -31.70 -0.53
CA LEU A 217 -4.04 -30.64 -0.02
C LEU A 217 -5.46 -30.74 -0.60
N SER A 218 -6.48 -30.60 0.26
CA SER A 218 -7.86 -30.38 -0.19
C SER A 218 -7.98 -29.06 -0.95
N ALA A 219 -8.94 -28.98 -1.88
CA ALA A 219 -9.18 -27.76 -2.66
C ALA A 219 -9.48 -26.54 -1.75
N GLU A 220 -10.25 -26.77 -0.69
CA GLU A 220 -10.59 -25.76 0.33
C GLU A 220 -9.35 -25.25 1.08
N LEU A 221 -8.49 -26.16 1.55
CA LEU A 221 -7.28 -25.77 2.29
C LEU A 221 -6.30 -25.04 1.39
N LYS A 222 -6.19 -25.47 0.12
CA LYS A 222 -5.39 -24.79 -0.90
C LYS A 222 -5.90 -23.35 -1.13
N GLN A 223 -7.20 -23.15 -1.22
CA GLN A 223 -7.80 -21.82 -1.33
C GLN A 223 -7.51 -20.97 -0.08
N GLN A 224 -7.65 -21.53 1.12
CA GLN A 224 -7.35 -20.82 2.37
C GLN A 224 -5.90 -20.35 2.45
N TYR A 225 -4.93 -21.21 2.10
CA TYR A 225 -3.52 -20.85 2.07
C TYR A 225 -3.19 -19.82 0.99
N ASP A 226 -3.84 -19.91 -0.18
CA ASP A 226 -3.66 -18.90 -1.23
C ASP A 226 -4.21 -17.53 -0.80
N VAL A 227 -5.39 -17.48 -0.19
CA VAL A 227 -5.95 -16.25 0.40
C VAL A 227 -5.01 -15.68 1.47
N ARG A 228 -4.48 -16.54 2.36
CA ARG A 228 -3.56 -16.12 3.41
C ARG A 228 -2.26 -15.54 2.85
N GLN A 229 -1.62 -16.19 1.87
CA GLN A 229 -0.38 -15.64 1.28
C GLN A 229 -0.64 -14.34 0.50
N LYS A 230 -1.81 -14.19 -0.14
CA LYS A 230 -2.25 -12.95 -0.79
C LYS A 230 -2.38 -11.82 0.22
N ALA A 231 -3.05 -12.06 1.35
CA ALA A 231 -3.20 -11.08 2.43
C ALA A 231 -1.84 -10.59 2.95
N ILE A 232 -0.92 -11.52 3.22
CA ILE A 232 0.43 -11.18 3.72
C ILE A 232 1.21 -10.36 2.68
N LYS A 233 1.14 -10.75 1.39
CA LYS A 233 1.77 -10.00 0.29
C LYS A 233 1.23 -8.56 0.22
N LEU A 234 -0.09 -8.39 0.31
CA LEU A 234 -0.73 -7.07 0.25
C LEU A 234 -0.26 -6.18 1.40
N MET A 235 -0.25 -6.69 2.63
CA MET A 235 0.22 -5.95 3.80
C MET A 235 1.69 -5.54 3.64
N ALA A 236 2.59 -6.49 3.34
CA ALA A 236 4.01 -6.22 3.20
C ALA A 236 4.32 -5.17 2.10
N ASN A 237 3.67 -5.29 0.93
CA ASN A 237 3.89 -4.34 -0.17
C ASN A 237 3.32 -2.95 0.11
N SER A 238 2.23 -2.86 0.89
CA SER A 238 1.58 -1.58 1.21
C SER A 238 2.32 -0.75 2.26
N MET A 239 3.19 -1.38 3.05
CA MET A 239 3.88 -0.74 4.17
C MET A 239 4.79 0.43 3.76
N TYR A 240 5.50 0.31 2.63
CA TYR A 240 6.25 1.43 2.04
C TYR A 240 5.34 2.60 1.68
N GLY A 241 4.17 2.33 1.08
CA GLY A 241 3.23 3.37 0.65
C GLY A 241 2.74 4.23 1.82
N CYS A 242 2.68 3.67 3.02
CA CYS A 242 2.28 4.39 4.23
C CYS A 242 3.36 5.34 4.75
N LEU A 243 4.63 5.13 4.42
CA LEU A 243 5.71 6.06 4.77
C LEU A 243 5.68 7.32 3.90
N GLY A 244 5.28 7.18 2.64
CA GLY A 244 5.18 8.29 1.67
C GLY A 244 3.81 8.99 1.64
N PHE A 245 2.82 8.49 2.38
CA PHE A 245 1.48 9.07 2.40
C PHE A 245 1.35 10.17 3.46
N SER A 246 1.10 11.41 3.04
CA SER A 246 1.10 12.60 3.92
C SER A 246 0.06 12.55 5.05
N HIS A 247 -1.05 11.85 4.86
CA HIS A 247 -2.08 11.69 5.90
C HIS A 247 -1.89 10.42 6.75
N SER A 248 -0.81 9.68 6.54
CA SER A 248 -0.45 8.54 7.39
C SER A 248 -0.03 9.03 8.78
N ARG A 249 -0.50 8.38 9.83
CA ARG A 249 -0.01 8.61 11.20
C ARG A 249 1.50 8.37 11.34
N PHE A 250 2.04 7.48 10.54
CA PHE A 250 3.46 7.15 10.48
C PHE A 250 4.14 7.73 9.22
N TYR A 251 3.70 8.91 8.78
CA TYR A 251 4.31 9.61 7.65
C TYR A 251 5.80 9.88 7.91
N ALA A 252 6.64 9.43 6.98
CA ALA A 252 8.10 9.54 7.05
C ALA A 252 8.68 9.68 5.63
N PRO A 253 8.57 10.86 5.01
CA PRO A 253 8.99 11.07 3.64
C PRO A 253 10.49 10.84 3.44
N VAL A 254 11.31 11.14 4.45
CA VAL A 254 12.77 10.89 4.43
C VAL A 254 13.06 9.39 4.28
N LEU A 255 12.34 8.53 5.02
CA LEU A 255 12.50 7.07 4.90
C LEU A 255 12.03 6.58 3.53
N ALA A 256 10.89 7.08 3.03
CA ALA A 256 10.37 6.72 1.72
C ALA A 256 11.34 7.11 0.58
N ARG A 257 11.96 8.29 0.70
CA ARG A 257 13.02 8.77 -0.19
C ARG A 257 14.25 7.88 -0.13
N LEU A 258 14.75 7.55 1.07
CA LEU A 258 15.91 6.68 1.25
C LEU A 258 15.68 5.30 0.62
N ILE A 259 14.52 4.68 0.88
CA ILE A 259 14.15 3.38 0.28
C ILE A 259 14.13 3.47 -1.24
N THR A 260 13.59 4.56 -1.79
CA THR A 260 13.53 4.74 -3.24
C THR A 260 14.93 4.98 -3.82
N GLY A 261 15.77 5.81 -3.19
CA GLY A 261 17.15 6.04 -3.60
C GLY A 261 17.97 4.76 -3.65
N GLU A 262 17.97 3.98 -2.57
CA GLU A 262 18.68 2.69 -2.49
C GLU A 262 18.15 1.67 -3.50
N SER A 263 16.83 1.65 -3.74
CA SER A 263 16.25 0.77 -4.75
C SER A 263 16.71 1.12 -6.16
N ILE A 264 16.85 2.41 -6.49
CA ILE A 264 17.32 2.87 -7.80
C ILE A 264 18.79 2.53 -7.96
N HIS A 265 19.61 2.82 -6.94
CA HIS A 265 21.02 2.47 -6.94
C HIS A 265 21.23 0.96 -7.17
N PHE A 266 20.49 0.13 -6.43
CA PHE A 266 20.52 -1.32 -6.57
C PHE A 266 20.11 -1.79 -7.98
N LEU A 267 19.02 -1.24 -8.54
CA LEU A 267 18.59 -1.55 -9.90
C LEU A 267 19.62 -1.15 -10.95
N SER A 268 20.16 0.07 -10.86
CA SER A 268 21.15 0.58 -11.80
C SER A 268 22.44 -0.24 -11.81
N SER A 269 22.91 -0.66 -10.64
CA SER A 269 24.08 -1.54 -10.53
C SER A 269 23.81 -2.92 -11.13
N GLY A 270 22.67 -3.54 -10.81
CA GLY A 270 22.29 -4.85 -11.37
C GLY A 270 22.07 -4.83 -12.88
N ILE A 271 21.48 -3.75 -13.42
CA ILE A 271 21.36 -3.55 -14.87
C ILE A 271 22.74 -3.45 -15.49
N THR A 272 23.63 -2.61 -14.94
CA THR A 272 24.98 -2.42 -15.49
C THR A 272 25.73 -3.77 -15.59
N GLU A 273 25.68 -4.58 -14.53
CA GLU A 273 26.28 -5.92 -14.52
C GLU A 273 25.68 -6.87 -15.57
N MET A 274 24.35 -6.88 -15.72
CA MET A 274 23.68 -7.70 -16.74
C MET A 274 23.96 -7.25 -18.18
N LEU A 275 24.18 -5.96 -18.41
CA LEU A 275 24.49 -5.42 -19.73
C LEU A 275 25.91 -5.76 -20.17
N HIS A 276 26.85 -5.77 -19.23
CA HIS A 276 28.19 -6.29 -19.48
C HIS A 276 28.18 -7.76 -19.92
N LEU A 277 27.20 -8.56 -19.48
CA LEU A 277 27.05 -9.96 -19.86
C LEU A 277 26.32 -10.20 -21.19
N THR A 278 25.56 -9.23 -21.72
CA THR A 278 24.65 -9.46 -22.87
C THR A 278 25.09 -8.80 -24.18
N ALA A 279 26.17 -8.01 -24.22
CA ALA A 279 26.57 -7.24 -25.42
C ALA A 279 25.40 -6.44 -26.04
N VAL A 280 24.39 -6.08 -25.23
CA VAL A 280 23.32 -5.18 -25.62
C VAL A 280 23.71 -3.83 -25.06
N GLU A 281 24.22 -2.96 -25.92
CA GLU A 281 24.45 -1.56 -25.57
C GLU A 281 23.13 -0.94 -25.10
N TRP A 282 23.06 -0.60 -23.82
CA TRP A 282 22.20 0.49 -23.38
C TRP A 282 23.11 1.69 -23.26
N GLN A 283 23.01 2.59 -24.24
CA GLN A 283 23.63 3.90 -24.10
C GLN A 283 23.00 4.57 -22.89
N LYS A 284 23.83 4.93 -21.91
CA LYS A 284 23.44 5.89 -20.87
C LYS A 284 23.03 7.20 -21.55
N PRO A 285 22.04 7.93 -21.00
CA PRO A 285 21.70 9.25 -21.49
C PRO A 285 22.88 10.23 -21.39
#